data_AF-A0AA39W8Q3-F1
#
_entry.id   AF-A0AA39W8Q3-F1
#
_cell.length_a   1.000
_cell.length_b   1.000
_cell.length_c   1.000
_cell.angle_alpha   90.00
_cell.angle_beta   90.00
_cell.angle_gamma   90.00
#
_symmetry.space_group_name_H-M   'P 1'
#
loop_
_entity.id
_entity.type
_entity.pdbx_description
1 polymer ?
#
loop_
_entity_poly.entity_id
_entity_poly.type
_entity_poly.pdbx_seq_one_letter_code
_entity_poly.pdbx_strand_id
1 'polypeptide(L)'
;MIRRRLSSLLSTSLFNVKSTLTVTPQPPVPFRSLQLVQCPNLKPFCNEPFVGVRSYSLLSLNDLRDKIPRKQKTRKGRGIGSGKGKTAGRGHKGQRARGTHKFGFEGGQTPMRRRLPKRGFKNPFSLTFPDVGAVGKQIKDGVRLMGRGSEKIEWPLHLEVSRVTVKAKEAVEATGGSVRKVHYNKLGLQALLKPEWFEKKGRLLPRPARPPHKLKDKVDSIGRLPAPTKPIPFFSEDGAIATTSV
;
A
#
# COMPACT_ATOMS: atom_id res chain seq x y z
N MET A 1 17.39 54.29 12.62
CA MET A 1 16.04 54.19 13.25
C MET A 1 15.26 53.21 12.38
N ILE A 2 14.93 52.00 12.82
CA ILE A 2 13.67 51.68 13.50
C ILE A 2 13.82 50.30 14.18
N ARG A 3 13.35 50.22 15.42
CA ARG A 3 13.41 49.07 16.31
C ARG A 3 12.12 48.26 16.22
N ARG A 4 12.28 46.93 16.37
CA ARG A 4 11.56 46.00 17.28
C ARG A 4 10.04 45.78 17.17
N ARG A 5 9.74 44.47 17.31
CA ARG A 5 8.67 43.81 18.10
C ARG A 5 7.25 43.87 17.57
N LEU A 6 6.74 42.70 17.19
CA LEU A 6 5.38 42.26 17.52
C LEU A 6 5.41 40.77 17.87
N SER A 7 5.11 40.44 19.13
CA SER A 7 4.64 39.12 19.55
C SER A 7 3.41 39.37 20.40
N SER A 8 2.23 39.13 19.81
CA SER A 8 0.93 39.24 20.47
C SER A 8 0.67 37.96 21.27
N LEU A 9 0.48 38.13 22.58
CA LEU A 9 0.01 37.12 23.52
C LEU A 9 -1.52 37.10 23.52
N LEU A 10 -2.14 36.01 23.08
CA LEU A 10 -3.49 35.61 23.46
C LEU A 10 -3.55 34.08 23.43
N SER A 11 -3.75 33.45 24.59
CA SER A 11 -4.33 32.10 24.70
C SER A 11 -4.65 31.77 26.16
N THR A 12 -5.90 32.08 26.53
CA THR A 12 -6.84 31.30 27.35
C THR A 12 -6.34 30.31 28.41
N SER A 13 -6.87 30.57 29.61
CA SER A 13 -7.03 29.74 30.80
C SER A 13 -7.47 28.29 30.57
N LEU A 14 -6.86 27.35 31.30
CA LEU A 14 -7.47 26.08 31.69
C LEU A 14 -7.18 25.76 33.16
N PHE A 15 -8.25 25.31 33.82
CA PHE A 15 -8.40 25.03 35.23
C PHE A 15 -7.42 23.95 35.74
N ASN A 16 -6.86 24.20 36.92
CA ASN A 16 -5.97 23.29 37.64
C ASN A 16 -6.78 22.60 38.75
N VAL A 17 -7.00 21.29 38.63
CA VAL A 17 -7.59 20.46 39.70
C VAL A 17 -6.43 19.91 40.54
N LYS A 18 -6.36 20.36 41.80
CA LYS A 18 -5.46 19.80 42.82
C LYS A 18 -6.04 18.47 43.32
N SER A 19 -5.32 17.38 43.13
CA SER A 19 -5.48 16.16 43.93
C SER A 19 -4.22 15.95 44.76
N THR A 20 -4.31 16.23 46.07
CA THR A 20 -3.29 15.93 47.07
C THR A 20 -3.36 14.44 47.42
N LEU A 21 -2.30 13.69 47.12
CA LEU A 21 -2.07 12.39 47.75
C LEU A 21 -0.85 12.50 48.67
N THR A 22 -1.12 12.29 49.95
CA THR A 22 -0.18 12.25 51.05
C THR A 22 0.62 10.94 51.00
N VAL A 23 1.93 11.05 50.74
CA VAL A 23 2.87 9.91 50.83
C VAL A 23 3.40 9.86 52.26
N THR A 24 3.14 8.77 52.96
CA THR A 24 3.70 8.47 54.28
C THR A 24 5.18 8.11 54.15
N PRO A 25 6.10 8.71 54.95
CA PRO A 25 7.51 8.37 54.87
C PRO A 25 7.78 7.08 55.65
N GLN A 26 8.39 6.09 55.01
CA GLN A 26 8.93 4.90 55.69
C GLN A 26 10.32 5.22 56.29
N PRO A 27 10.67 4.63 57.45
CA PRO A 27 11.95 4.88 58.12
C PRO A 27 13.13 4.20 57.40
N PRO A 28 14.37 4.75 57.52
CA PRO A 28 15.54 4.20 56.86
C PRO A 28 15.98 2.88 57.54
N VAL A 29 16.04 1.80 56.76
CA VAL A 29 16.65 0.54 57.22
C VAL A 29 18.17 0.68 57.29
N PRO A 30 18.83 0.16 58.34
CA PRO A 30 20.28 0.27 58.49
C PRO A 30 21.02 -0.58 57.45
N PHE A 31 22.02 0.04 56.85
CA PHE A 31 22.91 -0.51 55.84
C PHE A 31 23.68 -1.71 56.42
N ARG A 32 23.30 -2.94 56.04
CA ARG A 32 24.03 -4.14 56.42
C ARG A 32 25.25 -4.26 55.50
N SER A 33 26.44 -4.03 56.06
CA SER A 33 27.70 -4.27 55.34
C SER A 33 27.78 -5.73 54.94
N LEU A 34 27.69 -6.01 53.64
CA LEU A 34 27.92 -7.34 53.11
C LEU A 34 29.40 -7.67 53.29
N GLN A 35 29.69 -8.53 54.27
CA GLN A 35 31.01 -9.10 54.45
C GLN A 35 31.35 -9.96 53.22
N LEU A 36 32.48 -9.62 52.61
CA LEU A 36 33.09 -10.30 51.48
C LEU A 36 33.54 -11.69 51.94
N VAL A 37 32.80 -12.75 51.59
CA VAL A 37 33.33 -14.11 51.70
C VAL A 37 34.39 -14.26 50.59
N GLN A 38 35.65 -14.26 50.99
CA GLN A 38 36.79 -14.55 50.12
C GLN A 38 36.69 -16.00 49.64
N CYS A 39 36.34 -16.20 48.37
CA CYS A 39 36.68 -17.41 47.64
C CYS A 39 38.14 -17.30 47.17
N PRO A 40 39.07 -18.14 47.64
CA PRO A 40 40.39 -18.22 47.04
C PRO A 40 40.31 -19.06 45.75
N ASN A 41 41.12 -18.71 44.76
CA ASN A 41 41.26 -19.37 43.46
C ASN A 41 40.15 -19.15 42.43
N LEU A 42 40.24 -18.04 41.70
CA LEU A 42 40.02 -18.00 40.25
C LEU A 42 40.97 -16.93 39.66
N LYS A 43 41.77 -17.35 38.68
CA LYS A 43 42.86 -16.59 38.04
C LYS A 43 42.33 -15.33 37.34
N PRO A 44 43.13 -14.26 37.21
CA PRO A 44 42.68 -13.03 36.55
C PRO A 44 42.70 -13.25 35.04
N PHE A 45 41.53 -13.51 34.45
CA PHE A 45 41.32 -13.23 33.04
C PHE A 45 40.59 -11.91 32.93
N CYS A 46 41.38 -10.89 32.69
CA CYS A 46 40.92 -9.55 32.38
C CYS A 46 40.16 -9.54 31.05
N ASN A 47 39.12 -8.68 31.02
CA ASN A 47 38.48 -8.07 29.85
C ASN A 47 37.21 -8.75 29.30
N GLU A 48 36.18 -8.88 30.15
CA GLU A 48 34.80 -8.70 29.66
C GLU A 48 34.44 -7.22 29.79
N PRO A 49 34.09 -6.51 28.70
CA PRO A 49 33.65 -5.13 28.82
C PRO A 49 32.29 -5.11 29.50
N PHE A 50 32.29 -4.77 30.78
CA PHE A 50 31.12 -4.33 31.53
C PHE A 50 30.48 -3.17 30.75
N VAL A 51 29.49 -3.46 29.91
CA VAL A 51 28.71 -2.43 29.22
C VAL A 51 27.88 -1.75 30.30
N GLY A 52 28.43 -0.67 30.84
CA GLY A 52 27.76 0.15 31.84
C GLY A 52 26.35 0.46 31.37
N VAL A 53 25.37 0.06 32.18
CA VAL A 53 23.97 0.42 32.00
C VAL A 53 23.89 1.93 32.22
N ARG A 54 24.12 2.68 31.13
CA ARG A 54 23.98 4.13 31.12
C ARG A 54 22.50 4.40 31.40
N SER A 55 22.21 4.92 32.58
CA SER A 55 20.88 5.33 33.04
C SER A 55 20.10 5.98 31.89
N TYR A 56 19.09 5.28 31.40
CA TYR A 56 18.24 5.76 30.32
C TYR A 56 17.57 7.04 30.81
N SER A 57 17.97 8.20 30.28
CA SER A 57 17.07 9.33 30.22
C SER A 57 15.84 8.83 29.49
N LEU A 58 14.70 8.79 30.19
CA LEU A 58 13.41 8.36 29.67
C LEU A 58 13.21 8.98 28.28
N LEU A 59 13.39 8.17 27.24
CA LEU A 59 13.31 8.46 25.80
C LEU A 59 13.15 9.95 25.46
N SER A 60 14.26 10.67 25.31
CA SER A 60 14.26 12.06 24.84
C SER A 60 14.09 12.10 23.32
N LEU A 61 13.41 13.13 22.79
CA LEU A 61 13.23 13.30 21.33
C LEU A 61 14.56 13.39 20.57
N ASN A 62 15.64 13.80 21.23
CA ASN A 62 16.97 13.95 20.64
C ASN A 62 17.71 12.61 20.44
N ASP A 63 17.28 11.56 21.15
CA ASP A 63 17.94 10.25 21.12
C ASP A 63 17.32 9.26 20.11
N LEU A 64 16.27 9.69 19.38
CA LEU A 64 15.60 8.88 18.37
C LEU A 64 16.53 8.57 17.19
N ARG A 65 16.75 7.29 16.93
CA ARG A 65 17.58 6.77 15.81
C ARG A 65 16.84 5.65 15.09
N ASP A 66 17.03 5.56 13.77
CA ASP A 66 16.51 4.45 12.98
C ASP A 66 17.25 3.14 13.35
N LYS A 67 16.57 1.98 13.25
CA LYS A 67 17.17 0.65 13.51
C LYS A 67 18.39 0.37 12.60
N ILE A 68 18.36 0.90 11.38
CA ILE A 68 19.45 0.81 10.41
C ILE A 68 19.95 2.24 10.15
N PRO A 69 21.27 2.50 10.18
CA PRO A 69 21.79 3.84 9.93
C PRO A 69 21.51 4.28 8.49
N ARG A 70 21.13 5.56 8.32
CA ARG A 70 20.89 6.13 6.99
C ARG A 70 22.19 6.18 6.20
N LYS A 71 22.16 5.69 4.96
CA LYS A 71 23.31 5.76 4.04
C LYS A 71 23.58 7.20 3.62
N GLN A 72 24.78 7.70 3.91
CA GLN A 72 25.18 9.06 3.53
C GLN A 72 25.36 9.19 2.00
N LYS A 73 25.08 10.39 1.47
CA LYS A 73 25.25 10.70 0.04
C LYS A 73 26.74 10.77 -0.30
N THR A 74 27.19 10.02 -1.31
CA THR A 74 28.58 10.12 -1.78
C THR A 74 28.81 11.47 -2.48
N ARG A 75 29.71 12.29 -1.94
CA ARG A 75 30.10 13.57 -2.55
C ARG A 75 31.26 13.35 -3.50
N LYS A 76 31.04 13.60 -4.79
CA LYS A 76 32.08 13.46 -5.83
C LYS A 76 32.96 14.71 -5.88
N GLY A 77 34.22 14.57 -6.28
CA GLY A 77 35.16 15.69 -6.41
C GLY A 77 35.67 16.25 -5.08
N ARG A 78 35.63 15.47 -3.98
CA ARG A 78 36.02 15.92 -2.64
C ARG A 78 37.31 15.24 -2.18
N GLY A 79 38.43 15.58 -2.80
CA GLY A 79 39.76 15.08 -2.41
C GLY A 79 40.00 13.60 -2.70
N ILE A 80 41.25 13.15 -2.60
CA ILE A 80 41.67 11.79 -3.00
C ILE A 80 41.08 10.73 -2.04
N GLY A 81 41.07 10.99 -0.73
CA GLY A 81 40.54 10.07 0.29
C GLY A 81 39.04 9.78 0.21
N SER A 82 38.26 10.56 -0.55
CA SER A 82 36.84 10.31 -0.79
C SER A 82 36.57 9.14 -1.76
N GLY A 83 37.59 8.59 -2.42
CA GLY A 83 37.47 7.52 -3.42
C GLY A 83 36.94 7.97 -4.79
N LYS A 84 36.15 9.05 -4.86
CA LYS A 84 35.69 9.69 -6.11
C LYS A 84 36.22 11.13 -6.25
N GLY A 85 37.48 11.34 -5.86
CA GLY A 85 38.16 12.63 -5.87
C GLY A 85 38.54 13.12 -7.26
N LYS A 86 39.57 12.51 -7.85
CA LYS A 86 40.25 12.99 -9.07
C LYS A 86 39.30 13.23 -10.25
N THR A 87 38.65 12.18 -10.73
CA THR A 87 37.79 12.23 -11.93
C THR A 87 36.31 12.30 -11.62
N ALA A 88 35.92 12.43 -10.34
CA ALA A 88 34.52 12.37 -9.89
C ALA A 88 33.75 11.11 -10.38
N GLY A 89 34.46 10.05 -10.79
CA GLY A 89 33.89 8.84 -11.39
C GLY A 89 33.44 8.99 -12.85
N ARG A 90 33.91 10.02 -13.57
CA ARG A 90 33.60 10.26 -14.99
C ARG A 90 34.60 9.59 -15.96
N GLY A 91 35.71 9.05 -15.44
CA GLY A 91 36.81 8.55 -16.26
C GLY A 91 37.81 9.64 -16.62
N HIS A 92 38.76 9.35 -17.52
CA HIS A 92 39.88 10.24 -17.81
C HIS A 92 39.56 11.30 -18.89
N LYS A 93 39.68 10.94 -20.17
CA LYS A 93 39.45 11.83 -21.31
C LYS A 93 38.24 11.33 -22.12
N GLY A 94 37.99 11.98 -23.26
CA GLY A 94 36.90 11.62 -24.17
C GLY A 94 35.55 12.20 -23.79
N GLN A 95 34.55 11.92 -24.63
CA GLN A 95 33.22 12.53 -24.50
C GLN A 95 32.54 12.20 -23.17
N ARG A 96 32.72 10.98 -22.63
CA ARG A 96 32.12 10.58 -21.33
C ARG A 96 32.64 11.39 -20.13
N ALA A 97 33.88 11.87 -20.20
CA ALA A 97 34.46 12.71 -19.15
C ALA A 97 34.03 14.18 -19.30
N ARG A 98 33.94 14.66 -20.54
CA ARG A 98 33.77 16.08 -20.90
C ARG A 98 32.31 16.50 -21.15
N GLY A 99 31.45 15.58 -21.57
CA GLY A 99 30.08 15.87 -22.01
C GLY A 99 29.15 14.66 -21.92
N THR A 100 28.05 14.74 -22.67
CA THR A 100 26.99 13.72 -22.70
C THR A 100 26.77 13.25 -24.14
N HIS A 101 26.19 12.07 -24.29
CA HIS A 101 25.72 11.54 -25.56
C HIS A 101 24.22 11.27 -25.46
N LYS A 102 23.53 11.24 -26.60
CA LYS A 102 22.10 10.92 -26.64
C LYS A 102 21.90 9.45 -26.27
N PHE A 103 20.98 9.19 -25.34
CA PHE A 103 20.61 7.82 -24.96
C PHE A 103 20.11 7.05 -26.20
N GLY A 104 20.69 5.87 -26.45
CA GLY A 104 20.40 5.04 -27.64
C GLY A 104 21.19 5.40 -28.90
N PHE A 105 22.31 6.12 -28.78
CA PHE A 105 23.27 6.32 -29.86
C PHE A 105 24.31 5.19 -29.90
N GLU A 106 24.43 4.52 -31.04
CA GLU A 106 25.29 3.34 -31.26
C GLU A 106 26.57 3.70 -32.05
N GLY A 107 27.09 4.92 -31.91
CA GLY A 107 28.38 5.32 -32.48
C GLY A 107 28.38 5.59 -33.99
N GLY A 108 27.21 5.75 -34.62
CA GLY A 108 27.06 6.04 -36.05
C GLY A 108 26.34 4.92 -36.82
N GLN A 109 26.21 3.74 -36.22
CA GLN A 109 25.37 2.67 -36.74
C GLN A 109 23.88 3.10 -36.76
N THR A 110 23.09 2.52 -37.68
CA THR A 110 21.62 2.63 -37.61
C THR A 110 21.15 2.07 -36.28
N PRO A 111 20.51 2.85 -35.39
CA PRO A 111 20.22 2.37 -34.04
C PRO A 111 19.20 1.23 -34.06
N MET A 112 19.30 0.30 -33.11
CA MET A 112 18.44 -0.90 -33.03
C MET A 112 16.94 -0.59 -33.11
N ARG A 113 16.49 0.51 -32.48
CA ARG A 113 15.09 0.98 -32.52
C ARG A 113 14.55 1.30 -33.93
N ARG A 114 15.46 1.49 -34.90
CA ARG A 114 15.13 1.71 -36.32
C ARG A 114 15.29 0.44 -37.16
N ARG A 115 16.14 -0.49 -36.73
CA ARG A 115 16.38 -1.77 -37.42
C ARG A 115 15.20 -2.71 -37.30
N LEU A 116 14.65 -2.82 -36.10
CA LEU A 116 13.51 -3.69 -35.84
C LEU A 116 12.24 -3.06 -36.44
N PRO A 117 11.39 -3.85 -37.14
CA PRO A 117 10.15 -3.34 -37.69
C PRO A 117 9.18 -2.95 -36.57
N LYS A 118 8.35 -1.94 -36.83
CA LYS A 118 7.23 -1.60 -35.94
C LYS A 118 6.12 -2.63 -36.12
N ARG A 119 5.76 -3.35 -35.06
CA ARG A 119 4.68 -4.36 -35.11
C ARG A 119 3.44 -3.88 -34.35
N GLY A 120 2.31 -3.82 -35.05
CA GLY A 120 1.00 -3.50 -34.49
C GLY A 120 0.87 -2.06 -33.97
N PHE A 121 -0.17 -1.82 -33.16
CA PHE A 121 -0.43 -0.56 -32.47
C PHE A 121 -1.06 -0.81 -31.10
N LYS A 122 -1.02 0.18 -30.21
CA LYS A 122 -1.69 0.12 -28.91
C LYS A 122 -3.11 0.67 -29.04
N ASN A 123 -4.11 -0.18 -28.81
CA ASN A 123 -5.52 0.23 -28.84
C ASN A 123 -5.85 1.12 -27.61
N PRO A 124 -6.26 2.40 -27.79
CA PRO A 124 -6.61 3.28 -26.67
C PRO A 124 -7.95 2.92 -26.01
N PHE A 125 -8.82 2.20 -26.71
CA PHE A 125 -10.15 1.80 -26.25
C PHE A 125 -10.18 0.39 -25.64
N SER A 126 -9.01 -0.20 -25.37
CA SER A 126 -8.94 -1.52 -24.73
C SER A 126 -9.44 -1.47 -23.30
N LEU A 127 -10.42 -2.31 -22.96
CA LEU A 127 -10.90 -2.47 -21.60
C LEU A 127 -9.96 -3.42 -20.84
N THR A 128 -9.58 -3.04 -19.63
CA THR A 128 -8.67 -3.84 -18.78
C THR A 128 -9.39 -4.25 -17.50
N PHE A 129 -9.49 -5.56 -17.29
CA PHE A 129 -10.13 -6.15 -16.12
C PHE A 129 -9.06 -6.85 -15.28
N PRO A 130 -8.77 -6.41 -14.03
CA PRO A 130 -7.98 -7.18 -13.08
C PRO A 130 -8.64 -8.52 -12.73
N ASP A 131 -7.79 -9.49 -12.41
CA ASP A 131 -8.19 -10.80 -11.91
C ASP A 131 -8.48 -10.74 -10.39
N VAL A 132 -9.38 -11.61 -9.92
CA VAL A 132 -10.08 -11.52 -8.62
C VAL A 132 -9.20 -11.69 -7.36
N GLY A 133 -7.93 -12.07 -7.48
CA GLY A 133 -7.10 -12.55 -6.35
C GLY A 133 -6.88 -11.60 -5.16
N ALA A 134 -7.02 -10.28 -5.33
CA ALA A 134 -7.15 -9.27 -4.26
C ALA A 134 -7.05 -7.88 -4.91
N VAL A 135 -8.19 -7.22 -5.10
CA VAL A 135 -8.24 -5.94 -5.80
C VAL A 135 -7.95 -4.79 -4.83
N GLY A 136 -6.68 -4.61 -4.45
CA GLY A 136 -6.24 -3.50 -3.58
C GLY A 136 -5.98 -2.18 -4.31
N LYS A 137 -6.05 -2.17 -5.65
CA LYS A 137 -5.79 -1.00 -6.50
C LYS A 137 -7.07 -0.51 -7.17
N GLN A 138 -6.99 0.68 -7.76
CA GLN A 138 -8.09 1.29 -8.50
C GLN A 138 -8.58 0.37 -9.63
N ILE A 139 -9.87 0.01 -9.55
CA ILE A 139 -10.58 -0.70 -10.62
C ILE A 139 -10.95 0.31 -11.70
N LYS A 140 -10.59 0.01 -12.95
CA LYS A 140 -10.89 0.89 -14.10
C LYS A 140 -12.22 0.52 -14.75
N ASP A 141 -12.28 -0.66 -15.36
CA ASP A 141 -13.41 -1.06 -16.19
C ASP A 141 -14.25 -2.19 -15.57
N GLY A 142 -13.76 -2.85 -14.51
CA GLY A 142 -14.48 -3.90 -13.79
C GLY A 142 -13.54 -5.02 -13.34
N VAL A 143 -14.09 -6.22 -13.10
CA VAL A 143 -13.33 -7.39 -12.65
C VAL A 143 -13.56 -8.57 -13.58
N ARG A 144 -12.56 -9.46 -13.70
CA ARG A 144 -12.67 -10.71 -14.47
C ARG A 144 -12.47 -11.93 -13.56
N LEU A 145 -13.46 -12.81 -13.53
CA LEU A 145 -13.39 -14.09 -12.82
C LEU A 145 -12.60 -15.12 -13.63
N MET A 146 -11.57 -15.69 -13.01
CA MET A 146 -10.74 -16.76 -13.57
C MET A 146 -10.86 -18.04 -12.76
N GLY A 147 -10.80 -19.20 -13.42
CA GLY A 147 -10.87 -20.52 -12.79
C GLY A 147 -9.54 -21.00 -12.21
N ARG A 148 -8.76 -20.13 -11.57
CA ARG A 148 -7.52 -20.52 -10.88
C ARG A 148 -7.92 -21.09 -9.51
N GLY A 149 -7.64 -22.37 -9.27
CA GLY A 149 -8.02 -23.03 -8.02
C GLY A 149 -9.51 -23.35 -7.91
N SER A 150 -10.20 -23.53 -9.05
CA SER A 150 -11.63 -23.86 -9.10
C SER A 150 -12.00 -25.15 -8.35
N GLU A 151 -11.04 -26.05 -8.15
CA GLU A 151 -11.20 -27.34 -7.46
C GLU A 151 -11.52 -27.21 -5.96
N LYS A 152 -11.20 -26.06 -5.34
CA LYS A 152 -11.34 -25.84 -3.89
C LYS A 152 -12.63 -25.10 -3.52
N ILE A 153 -13.55 -24.96 -4.46
CA ILE A 153 -14.80 -24.22 -4.25
C ILE A 153 -15.84 -25.19 -3.72
N GLU A 154 -16.10 -25.10 -2.42
CA GLU A 154 -17.07 -25.96 -1.72
C GLU A 154 -18.43 -25.29 -1.56
N TRP A 155 -18.45 -23.95 -1.47
CA TRP A 155 -19.66 -23.19 -1.18
C TRP A 155 -20.36 -22.72 -2.45
N PRO A 156 -21.71 -22.78 -2.52
CA PRO A 156 -22.47 -22.22 -3.64
C PRO A 156 -22.35 -20.70 -3.61
N LEU A 157 -21.64 -20.13 -4.59
CA LEU A 157 -21.39 -18.69 -4.67
C LEU A 157 -22.24 -18.02 -5.73
N HIS A 158 -22.76 -16.86 -5.38
CA HIS A 158 -23.63 -16.03 -6.20
C HIS A 158 -22.92 -14.72 -6.54
N LEU A 159 -22.43 -14.59 -7.79
CA LEU A 159 -21.48 -13.55 -8.16
C LEU A 159 -21.97 -12.67 -9.32
N GLU A 160 -21.83 -11.35 -9.16
CA GLU A 160 -21.96 -10.37 -10.24
C GLU A 160 -20.58 -9.86 -10.64
N VAL A 161 -20.18 -10.11 -11.89
CA VAL A 161 -18.83 -9.81 -12.37
C VAL A 161 -18.89 -9.20 -13.77
N SER A 162 -17.92 -8.37 -14.16
CA SER A 162 -17.93 -7.77 -15.50
C SER A 162 -17.58 -8.77 -16.60
N ARG A 163 -16.70 -9.74 -16.30
CA ARG A 163 -16.25 -10.80 -17.21
C ARG A 163 -16.01 -12.10 -16.46
N VAL A 164 -16.20 -13.21 -17.15
CA VAL A 164 -16.03 -14.56 -16.60
C VAL A 164 -15.41 -15.46 -17.67
N THR A 165 -14.52 -16.35 -17.24
CA THR A 165 -14.00 -17.44 -18.09
C THR A 165 -14.90 -18.66 -18.02
N VAL A 166 -15.01 -19.42 -19.11
CA VAL A 166 -15.87 -20.60 -19.22
C VAL A 166 -15.62 -21.59 -18.07
N LYS A 167 -14.35 -21.97 -17.87
CA LYS A 167 -13.92 -22.83 -16.76
C LYS A 167 -14.37 -22.34 -15.38
N ALA A 168 -14.33 -21.02 -15.14
CA ALA A 168 -14.74 -20.46 -13.85
C ALA A 168 -16.26 -20.52 -13.66
N LYS A 169 -17.01 -20.29 -14.74
CA LYS A 169 -18.47 -20.36 -14.74
C LYS A 169 -18.94 -21.78 -14.44
N GLU A 170 -18.41 -22.76 -15.19
CA GLU A 170 -18.72 -24.18 -15.03
C GLU A 170 -18.43 -24.66 -13.60
N ALA A 171 -17.29 -24.26 -13.02
CA ALA A 171 -16.93 -24.65 -11.67
C ALA A 171 -17.89 -24.10 -10.60
N VAL A 172 -18.29 -22.82 -10.73
CA VAL A 172 -19.23 -22.22 -9.79
C VAL A 172 -20.62 -22.83 -9.93
N GLU A 173 -21.06 -23.10 -11.16
CA GLU A 173 -22.36 -23.75 -11.43
C GLU A 173 -22.37 -25.20 -10.97
N ALA A 174 -21.25 -25.93 -11.06
CA ALA A 174 -21.12 -27.30 -10.55
C ALA A 174 -21.31 -27.39 -9.04
N THR A 175 -20.86 -26.38 -8.28
CA THR A 175 -21.10 -26.29 -6.83
C THR A 175 -22.54 -25.85 -6.49
N GLY A 176 -23.37 -25.50 -7.48
CA GLY A 176 -24.72 -24.96 -7.29
C GLY A 176 -24.77 -23.44 -7.10
N GLY A 177 -23.68 -22.73 -7.44
CA GLY A 177 -23.63 -21.27 -7.49
C GLY A 177 -24.18 -20.70 -8.80
N SER A 178 -24.16 -19.38 -8.93
CA SER A 178 -24.56 -18.69 -10.16
C SER A 178 -23.70 -17.45 -10.41
N VAL A 179 -23.38 -17.20 -11.69
CA VAL A 179 -22.51 -16.09 -12.08
C VAL A 179 -23.16 -15.28 -13.20
N ARG A 180 -23.38 -13.99 -12.95
CA ARG A 180 -23.98 -13.05 -13.92
C ARG A 180 -22.96 -12.04 -14.44
N LYS A 181 -22.94 -11.82 -15.76
CA LYS A 181 -22.10 -10.79 -16.37
C LYS A 181 -22.82 -9.44 -16.35
N VAL A 182 -22.29 -8.48 -15.60
CA VAL A 182 -22.90 -7.16 -15.37
C VAL A 182 -22.07 -6.04 -15.98
N HIS A 183 -22.71 -5.10 -16.69
CA HIS A 183 -22.05 -3.91 -17.19
C HIS A 183 -22.17 -2.72 -16.25
N TYR A 184 -21.02 -2.16 -15.89
CA TYR A 184 -20.89 -0.83 -15.30
C TYR A 184 -20.06 0.07 -16.22
N ASN A 185 -20.50 1.32 -16.37
CA ASN A 185 -19.62 2.38 -16.88
C ASN A 185 -18.65 2.83 -15.78
N LYS A 186 -17.63 3.62 -16.12
CA LYS A 186 -16.63 4.07 -15.13
C LYS A 186 -17.24 4.86 -13.97
N LEU A 187 -18.19 5.75 -14.28
CA LEU A 187 -18.89 6.56 -13.28
C LEU A 187 -19.77 5.68 -12.38
N GLY A 188 -20.52 4.74 -12.95
CA GLY A 188 -21.35 3.80 -12.20
C GLY A 188 -20.55 2.84 -11.35
N LEU A 189 -19.39 2.37 -11.83
CA LEU A 189 -18.48 1.55 -11.02
C LEU A 189 -17.92 2.36 -9.84
N GLN A 190 -17.58 3.63 -10.05
CA GLN A 190 -17.17 4.52 -8.98
C GLN A 190 -18.30 4.74 -7.97
N ALA A 191 -19.54 4.93 -8.44
CA ALA A 191 -20.72 5.09 -7.59
C ALA A 191 -21.05 3.82 -6.79
N LEU A 192 -20.84 2.63 -7.37
CA LEU A 192 -20.99 1.36 -6.68
C LEU A 192 -19.95 1.20 -5.56
N LEU A 193 -18.68 1.47 -5.87
CA LEU A 193 -17.57 1.24 -4.95
C LEU A 193 -17.47 2.30 -3.85
N LYS A 194 -17.87 3.54 -4.14
CA LYS A 194 -17.70 4.71 -3.27
C LYS A 194 -18.91 5.64 -3.33
N PRO A 195 -20.09 5.20 -2.84
CA PRO A 195 -21.29 6.02 -2.83
C PRO A 195 -21.13 7.27 -1.95
N GLU A 196 -20.39 7.18 -0.85
CA GLU A 196 -20.13 8.26 0.11
C GLU A 196 -19.39 9.46 -0.52
N TRP A 197 -18.60 9.20 -1.57
CA TRP A 197 -17.93 10.27 -2.31
C TRP A 197 -18.92 11.17 -3.04
N PHE A 198 -20.03 10.61 -3.54
CA PHE A 198 -21.09 11.37 -4.22
C PHE A 198 -21.87 12.20 -3.20
N GLU A 199 -22.22 11.60 -2.07
CA GLU A 199 -22.90 12.27 -0.95
C GLU A 199 -22.09 13.46 -0.43
N LYS A 200 -20.78 13.26 -0.18
CA LYS A 200 -19.87 14.34 0.25
C LYS A 200 -19.77 15.48 -0.76
N LYS A 201 -19.96 15.19 -2.05
CA LYS A 201 -19.96 16.20 -3.11
C LYS A 201 -21.33 16.86 -3.29
N GLY A 202 -22.33 16.50 -2.49
CA GLY A 202 -23.71 16.97 -2.61
C GLY A 202 -24.37 16.51 -3.91
N ARG A 203 -23.92 15.37 -4.47
CA ARG A 203 -24.44 14.80 -5.73
C ARG A 203 -25.25 13.56 -5.44
N LEU A 204 -26.34 13.39 -6.18
CA LEU A 204 -27.14 12.16 -6.16
C LEU A 204 -26.40 11.02 -6.90
N LEU A 205 -26.75 9.79 -6.56
CA LEU A 205 -26.24 8.63 -7.28
C LEU A 205 -26.75 8.63 -8.74
N PRO A 206 -25.88 8.32 -9.70
CA PRO A 206 -26.25 8.26 -11.11
C PRO A 206 -27.21 7.10 -11.38
N ARG A 207 -28.05 7.25 -12.40
CA ARG A 207 -28.78 6.11 -12.97
C ARG A 207 -27.81 5.18 -13.70
N PRO A 208 -28.06 3.86 -13.72
CA PRO A 208 -27.19 2.94 -14.41
C PRO A 208 -27.29 3.08 -15.93
N ALA A 209 -26.13 3.08 -16.59
CA ALA A 209 -26.04 3.26 -18.03
C ALA A 209 -26.22 1.94 -18.78
N ARG A 210 -26.92 1.99 -19.92
CA ARG A 210 -27.01 0.85 -20.85
C ARG A 210 -25.63 0.54 -21.46
N PRO A 211 -25.30 -0.73 -21.74
CA PRO A 211 -24.05 -1.07 -22.39
C PRO A 211 -23.99 -0.50 -23.81
N PRO A 212 -22.80 -0.10 -24.29
CA PRO A 212 -22.61 0.26 -25.69
C PRO A 212 -22.86 -0.95 -26.59
N HIS A 213 -23.31 -0.73 -27.84
CA HIS A 213 -23.71 -1.78 -28.77
C HIS A 213 -22.70 -2.93 -28.88
N LYS A 214 -21.40 -2.63 -28.98
CA LYS A 214 -20.31 -3.63 -29.06
C LYS A 214 -20.19 -4.57 -27.85
N LEU A 215 -20.77 -4.19 -26.71
CA LEU A 215 -20.76 -4.97 -25.47
C LEU A 215 -22.12 -5.59 -25.15
N LYS A 216 -23.19 -5.21 -25.86
CA LYS A 216 -24.57 -5.59 -25.55
C LYS A 216 -24.72 -7.12 -25.47
N ASP A 217 -24.18 -7.85 -26.44
CA ASP A 217 -24.29 -9.32 -26.49
C ASP A 217 -23.36 -10.05 -25.51
N LYS A 218 -22.39 -9.33 -24.94
CA LYS A 218 -21.39 -9.94 -24.04
C LYS A 218 -21.80 -9.88 -22.58
N VAL A 219 -22.85 -9.12 -22.27
CA VAL A 219 -23.27 -8.79 -20.91
C VAL A 219 -24.72 -9.22 -20.77
N ASP A 220 -25.05 -9.82 -19.64
CA ASP A 220 -26.39 -10.37 -19.40
C ASP A 220 -27.30 -9.32 -18.75
N SER A 221 -26.74 -8.36 -18.01
CA SER A 221 -27.51 -7.30 -17.36
C SER A 221 -26.80 -5.96 -17.20
N ILE A 222 -27.61 -4.93 -16.97
CA ILE A 222 -27.17 -3.59 -16.60
C ILE A 222 -26.92 -3.58 -15.09
N GLY A 223 -25.80 -2.97 -14.68
CA GLY A 223 -25.45 -2.82 -13.27
C GLY A 223 -26.47 -2.03 -12.48
N ARG A 224 -26.73 -2.45 -11.24
CA ARG A 224 -27.65 -1.77 -10.33
C ARG A 224 -26.88 -0.84 -9.39
N LEU A 225 -27.52 0.25 -9.00
CA LEU A 225 -27.05 1.23 -8.03
C LEU A 225 -28.25 1.63 -7.15
N PRO A 226 -28.11 1.73 -5.82
CA PRO A 226 -26.92 1.50 -5.00
C PRO A 226 -26.51 0.01 -4.91
N ALA A 227 -25.34 -0.28 -4.34
CA ALA A 227 -24.88 -1.66 -4.15
C ALA A 227 -25.88 -2.47 -3.30
N PRO A 228 -26.22 -3.71 -3.70
CA PRO A 228 -27.16 -4.53 -2.94
C PRO A 228 -26.56 -4.92 -1.59
N THR A 229 -27.30 -4.65 -0.51
CA THR A 229 -26.86 -4.98 0.87
C THR A 229 -27.07 -6.45 1.22
N LYS A 230 -27.97 -7.14 0.52
CA LYS A 230 -28.25 -8.57 0.68
C LYS A 230 -27.86 -9.31 -0.60
N PRO A 231 -27.37 -10.57 -0.50
CA PRO A 231 -27.13 -11.39 -1.67
C PRO A 231 -28.43 -11.56 -2.46
N ILE A 232 -28.35 -11.33 -3.77
CA ILE A 232 -29.52 -11.39 -4.64
C ILE A 232 -29.81 -12.86 -4.97
N PRO A 233 -31.04 -13.36 -4.77
CA PRO A 233 -31.41 -14.67 -5.26
C PRO A 233 -31.41 -14.66 -6.79
N PHE A 234 -30.69 -15.60 -7.39
CA PHE A 234 -30.73 -15.79 -8.83
C PHE A 234 -32.00 -16.54 -9.20
N PHE A 235 -32.97 -15.84 -9.76
CA PHE A 235 -34.14 -16.48 -10.37
C PHE A 235 -33.69 -17.17 -11.66
N SER A 236 -33.61 -18.50 -11.66
CA SER A 236 -33.75 -19.30 -12.88
C SER A 236 -35.14 -19.05 -13.45
N GLU A 237 -35.27 -18.96 -14.77
CA GLU A 237 -36.53 -18.56 -15.44
C GLU A 237 -37.71 -19.52 -15.23
N ASP A 238 -37.48 -20.65 -14.55
CA ASP A 238 -38.54 -21.49 -14.01
C ASP A 238 -38.91 -21.00 -12.61
N GLY A 239 -40.04 -20.31 -12.50
CA GLY A 239 -40.60 -19.74 -11.26
C GLY A 239 -41.01 -20.77 -10.20
N ALA A 240 -40.15 -21.74 -9.88
CA ALA A 240 -40.31 -22.63 -8.75
C ALA A 240 -39.47 -22.09 -7.57
N ILE A 241 -40.16 -21.49 -6.61
CA ILE A 241 -39.61 -21.19 -5.29
C ILE A 241 -39.26 -22.54 -4.66
N ALA A 242 -37.98 -22.89 -4.64
CA ALA A 242 -37.48 -23.97 -3.79
C ALA A 242 -37.54 -23.47 -2.33
N THR A 243 -38.71 -23.60 -1.72
CA THR A 243 -38.85 -23.63 -0.25
C THR A 243 -38.07 -24.84 0.24
N THR A 244 -36.80 -24.65 0.60
CA THR A 244 -36.09 -25.58 1.47
C THR A 244 -36.59 -25.33 2.89
N SER A 245 -37.68 -26.01 3.24
CA SER A 245 -38.04 -26.28 4.62
C SER A 245 -37.11 -27.38 5.16
N VAL A 246 -36.64 -27.14 6.39
CA VAL A 246 -35.73 -27.92 7.26
C VAL A 246 -34.25 -27.59 7.10
#